data_AF-A0A1N6N6V3-F1
#
_entry.id   AF-A0A1N6N6V3-F1
#
_cell.length_a   1.000
_cell.length_b   1.000
_cell.length_c   1.000
_cell.angle_alpha   90.00
_cell.angle_beta   90.00
_cell.angle_gamma   90.00
#
_symmetry.space_group_name_H-M   'P 1'
#
loop_
_entity.id
_entity.type
_entity.pdbx_description
1 polymer ?
#
loop_
_entity_poly.entity_id
_entity_poly.type
_entity_poly.pdbx_seq_one_letter_code
_entity_poly.pdbx_strand_id
1 'polypeptide(L)' 'MSSTNKTSRDRHRDLVQMKAWVPADLKAEFVTRCNLQDASASDVMRGLMVAFIAQKTVKAHA' A
#
# COMPACT_ATOMS: atom_id res chain seq x y z
N MET A 1 -39.51 9.48 -22.10
CA MET A 1 -38.50 8.42 -21.86
C MET A 1 -37.45 8.99 -20.93
N SER A 2 -37.56 8.67 -19.65
CA SER A 2 -36.73 9.26 -18.59
C SER A 2 -35.40 8.50 -18.48
N SER A 3 -34.31 9.14 -18.89
CA SER A 3 -32.95 8.62 -18.69
C SER A 3 -32.58 8.81 -17.22
N THR A 4 -32.64 7.73 -16.45
CA THR A 4 -32.24 7.67 -15.04
C THR A 4 -30.79 8.11 -14.87
N ASN A 5 -30.65 9.26 -14.20
CA ASN A 5 -29.43 9.79 -13.63
C ASN A 5 -28.84 8.73 -12.67
N LYS A 6 -27.76 8.05 -13.07
CA LYS A 6 -27.02 7.14 -12.18
C LYS A 6 -26.22 7.99 -11.20
N THR A 7 -26.84 8.36 -10.09
CA THR A 7 -26.16 8.86 -8.90
C THR A 7 -25.32 7.74 -8.30
N SER A 8 -24.14 7.48 -8.86
CA SER A 8 -23.08 6.72 -8.19
C SER A 8 -22.35 7.62 -7.19
N ARG A 9 -23.11 8.18 -6.25
CA ARG A 9 -22.58 8.72 -5.00
C ARG A 9 -22.67 7.60 -3.97
N ASP A 10 -21.79 6.62 -4.05
CA ASP A 10 -21.67 5.67 -2.95
C ASP A 10 -20.27 5.04 -2.89
N ARG A 11 -19.64 5.21 -1.71
CA ARG A 11 -18.44 4.52 -1.19
C ARG A 11 -17.08 5.03 -1.64
N HIS A 12 -16.67 6.16 -1.06
CA HIS A 12 -15.26 6.29 -0.68
C HIS A 12 -14.94 5.14 0.28
N ARG A 13 -14.28 4.08 -0.21
CA ARG A 13 -13.65 3.08 0.67
C ARG A 13 -12.55 3.78 1.47
N ASP A 14 -12.39 3.47 2.75
CA ASP A 14 -11.31 3.95 3.64
C ASP A 14 -9.90 3.45 3.22
N LEU A 15 -9.72 3.16 1.94
CA LEU A 15 -8.52 2.59 1.35
C LEU A 15 -7.92 3.62 0.40
N VAL A 16 -6.70 4.04 0.70
CA VAL A 16 -5.89 4.84 -0.23
C VAL A 16 -5.08 3.89 -1.11
N GLN A 17 -5.15 4.08 -2.42
CA GLN A 17 -4.26 3.38 -3.34
C GLN A 17 -2.95 4.16 -3.46
N MET A 18 -1.84 3.50 -3.13
CA MET A 18 -0.50 4.06 -3.33
C MET A 18 0.12 3.48 -4.59
N LYS A 19 0.80 4.34 -5.35
CA LYS A 19 1.62 3.97 -6.51
C LYS A 19 3.01 4.56 -6.32
N ALA A 20 4.04 3.74 -6.51
CA ALA A 20 5.43 4.17 -6.41
C ALA A 20 6.21 3.63 -7.60
N TRP A 21 7.13 4.45 -8.10
CA TRP A 21 8.11 4.02 -9.09
C TRP A 21 9.37 3.58 -8.36
N VAL A 22 9.81 2.36 -8.64
CA VAL A 22 10.96 1.73 -7.99
C VAL A 22 11.87 1.18 -9.09
N PRO A 23 13.20 1.30 -8.96
CA PRO A 23 14.15 0.65 -9.86
C PRO A 23 13.83 -0.83 -10.07
N ALA A 24 14.08 -1.33 -11.28
CA ALA A 24 13.72 -2.70 -11.67
C ALA A 24 14.36 -3.75 -10.75
N ASP A 25 15.63 -3.57 -10.40
CA ASP A 25 16.37 -4.50 -9.54
C ASP A 25 15.77 -4.58 -8.14
N LEU A 26 15.43 -3.44 -7.55
CA LEU A 26 14.79 -3.37 -6.24
C LEU A 26 13.39 -3.98 -6.27
N LYS A 27 12.63 -3.79 -7.36
CA LYS A 27 11.34 -4.44 -7.56
C LYS A 27 11.49 -5.96 -7.64
N ALA A 28 12.49 -6.46 -8.37
CA ALA A 28 12.73 -7.90 -8.52
C ALA A 28 13.13 -8.55 -7.20
N GLU A 29 14.02 -7.91 -6.45
CA GLU A 29 14.40 -8.37 -5.11
C GLU A 29 13.19 -8.38 -4.17
N PHE A 30 12.39 -7.30 -4.19
CA PHE A 30 11.19 -7.19 -3.37
C PHE A 30 10.18 -8.31 -3.67
N VAL A 31 9.91 -8.59 -4.94
CA VAL A 31 9.01 -9.69 -5.35
C VAL A 31 9.56 -11.04 -4.88
N THR A 32 10.85 -11.28 -5.02
CA THR A 32 11.50 -12.51 -4.53
C THR A 32 11.27 -12.69 -3.03
N ARG A 33 11.48 -11.62 -2.23
CA ARG A 33 11.26 -11.66 -0.78
C ARG A 33 9.79 -11.87 -0.41
N CYS A 34 8.85 -11.33 -1.16
CA CYS A 34 7.42 -11.55 -0.96
C CYS A 34 7.07 -13.04 -1.18
N ASN A 35 7.56 -13.62 -2.28
CA ASN A 35 7.32 -15.02 -2.62
C ASN A 35 7.90 -15.98 -1.57
N LEU A 36 9.09 -15.69 -1.03
CA LEU A 36 9.70 -16.49 0.04
C LEU A 36 8.88 -16.51 1.34
N GLN A 37 8.07 -15.47 1.57
CA GLN A 37 7.26 -15.31 2.77
C GLN A 37 5.80 -15.72 2.54
N ASP A 38 5.46 -16.23 1.35
CA ASP A 38 4.09 -16.52 0.90
C ASP A 38 3.12 -15.34 1.17
N ALA A 39 3.63 -14.12 0.97
CA ALA A 39 2.93 -12.88 1.32
C ALA A 39 2.74 -12.01 0.08
N SER A 40 1.63 -11.27 0.04
CA SER A 40 1.41 -10.31 -1.05
C SER A 40 2.34 -9.11 -0.89
N ALA A 41 2.76 -8.54 -2.03
CA ALA A 41 3.50 -7.28 -2.07
C ALA A 41 2.83 -6.16 -1.24
N SER A 42 1.50 -6.13 -1.24
CA SER A 42 0.74 -5.12 -0.49
C SER A 42 0.86 -5.31 1.02
N ASP A 43 0.84 -6.56 1.49
CA ASP A 43 0.93 -6.86 2.92
C ASP A 43 2.32 -6.56 3.47
N VAL A 44 3.35 -6.97 2.72
CA VAL A 44 4.74 -6.68 3.07
C VAL A 44 4.98 -5.16 3.11
N MET A 45 4.52 -4.41 2.10
CA MET A 45 4.66 -2.94 2.11
C MET A 45 3.94 -2.27 3.28
N ARG A 46 2.72 -2.70 3.63
CA ARG A 46 1.99 -2.17 4.79
C ARG A 46 2.77 -2.43 6.08
N GLY A 47 3.28 -3.64 6.28
CA GLY A 47 4.09 -3.99 7.44
C GLY A 47 5.35 -3.12 7.56
N LEU A 48 6.07 -2.94 6.44
CA LEU A 48 7.25 -2.07 6.40
C LEU A 48 6.91 -0.60 6.70
N MET A 49 5.79 -0.09 6.20
CA MET A 49 5.34 1.28 6.52
C MET A 49 5.07 1.45 8.01
N VAL A 50 4.37 0.51 8.64
CA VAL A 50 4.11 0.53 10.10
C VAL A 50 5.42 0.49 10.88
N ALA A 51 6.34 -0.40 10.53
CA ALA A 51 7.64 -0.51 11.19
C ALA A 51 8.49 0.76 11.02
N PHE A 52 8.50 1.36 9.82
CA PHE A 52 9.20 2.61 9.56
C PHE A 52 8.65 3.76 10.40
N ILE A 53 7.32 3.90 10.46
CA ILE A 53 6.66 4.92 11.29
C ILE A 53 7.03 4.71 12.76
N ALA A 54 6.90 3.48 13.27
CA ALA A 54 7.24 3.15 14.65
C ALA A 54 8.71 3.45 14.99
N GLN A 55 9.64 3.16 14.07
CA GLN A 55 11.05 3.48 14.26
C GLN A 55 11.31 5.00 14.31
N LYS A 56 10.59 5.77 13.49
CA LYS A 56 10.75 7.23 13.40
C LYS A 56 10.12 7.96 14.58
N THR A 57 9.02 7.47 15.11
CA THR A 57 8.39 8.05 16.32
C THR A 57 9.23 7.82 17.57
N VAL A 58 9.88 6.65 17.70
CA VAL A 58 10.77 6.36 18.83
C VAL A 58 12.01 7.26 18.85
N LYS A 59 12.57 7.61 17.68
CA LYS A 59 13.73 8.52 17.59
C LYS A 59 13.41 9.99 17.83
N ALA A 60 12.14 10.40 17.81
CA ALA A 60 11.75 11.81 18.00
C ALA A 60 11.64 12.22 19.48
N HIS A 61 11.73 11.26 20.41
CA HIS A 61 11.61 11.47 21.86
C HIS A 61 12.88 11.08 22.64
N ALA A 62 14.01 10.84 21.95
CA ALA A 62 15.31 10.52 22.54
C ALA A 62 16.29 11.68 22.39
#